data_AF-A0A179IG99-F1
#
_entry.id   AF-A0A179IG99-F1
#
_cell.length_a   1.000
_cell.length_b   1.000
_cell.length_c   1.000
_cell.angle_alpha   90.00
_cell.angle_beta   90.00
_cell.angle_gamma   90.00
#
_symmetry.space_group_name_H-M   'P 1'
#
loop_
_entity.id
_entity.type
_entity.pdbx_description
1 polymer ?
#
loop_
_entity_poly.entity_id
_entity_poly.type
_entity_poly.pdbx_seq_one_letter_code
_entity_poly.pdbx_strand_id
1 'polypeptide(L)'
;MRISMYTAIAVAAVSVTATVTLTKDGCVDASGFETCQSAVTKKTSACIGQAKKDGSQTELLACGCQDAVDNFNCYAAHCWNQVWGCQYQEYMVQYFRTCAIAKQPVPYFPAPNDAPAACSCNLGKIFLAFNGAIQESTQCSSKQNSGDASANVQAIQGCNCCQVSGAFSRYISCSKAILEQEGTRMRRVK
;
A
#
# COMPACT_ATOMS: atom_id res chain seq x y z
N MET A 1 -11.33 -19.95 49.21
CA MET A 1 -10.93 -20.83 48.10
C MET A 1 -12.01 -20.72 47.03
N ARG A 2 -11.89 -20.16 45.84
CA ARG A 2 -10.82 -19.53 45.03
C ARG A 2 -11.52 -18.42 44.21
N ILE A 3 -10.98 -17.21 44.16
CA ILE A 3 -11.42 -16.17 43.22
C ILE A 3 -10.55 -16.35 41.97
N SER A 4 -11.11 -16.93 40.91
CA SER A 4 -10.40 -17.04 39.62
C SER A 4 -10.35 -15.68 38.94
N MET A 5 -9.16 -15.09 38.93
CA MET A 5 -8.81 -13.96 38.07
C MET A 5 -8.78 -14.43 36.61
N TYR A 6 -9.75 -13.98 35.81
CA TYR A 6 -9.61 -13.95 34.36
C TYR A 6 -9.25 -12.50 33.97
N THR A 7 -7.95 -12.21 33.93
CA THR A 7 -7.43 -11.02 33.25
C THR A 7 -7.67 -11.18 31.75
N ALA A 8 -8.69 -10.50 31.24
CA ALA A 8 -8.84 -10.27 29.81
C ALA A 8 -7.70 -9.35 29.36
N ILE A 9 -6.73 -9.90 28.63
CA ILE A 9 -5.75 -9.11 27.89
C ILE A 9 -6.50 -8.52 26.70
N ALA A 10 -6.96 -7.28 26.84
CA ALA A 10 -7.40 -6.48 25.70
C ALA A 10 -6.17 -6.09 24.89
N VAL A 11 -5.88 -6.83 23.82
CA VAL A 11 -4.95 -6.36 22.79
C VAL A 11 -5.67 -5.26 22.03
N ALA A 12 -5.49 -4.01 22.46
CA ALA A 12 -5.85 -2.87 21.65
C ALA A 12 -4.93 -2.86 20.42
N ALA A 13 -5.41 -3.41 19.30
CA ALA A 13 -4.79 -3.18 18.01
C ALA A 13 -4.99 -1.70 17.66
N VAL A 14 -4.04 -0.85 18.05
CA VAL A 14 -3.97 0.53 17.57
C VAL A 14 -3.55 0.43 16.11
N SER A 15 -4.52 0.33 15.22
CA SER A 15 -4.29 0.50 13.78
C SER A 15 -4.00 1.97 13.55
N VAL A 16 -2.74 2.38 13.73
CA VAL A 16 -2.29 3.69 13.26
C VAL A 16 -2.23 3.56 11.74
N THR A 17 -3.29 3.97 11.04
CA THR A 17 -3.15 4.32 9.62
C THR A 17 -2.34 5.60 9.58
N ALA A 18 -1.02 5.50 9.77
CA ALA A 18 -0.13 6.61 9.54
C ALA A 18 -0.34 7.02 8.08
N THR A 19 -0.79 8.25 7.86
CA THR A 19 -0.78 8.86 6.54
C THR A 19 0.66 8.86 6.09
N VAL A 20 0.99 8.05 5.07
CA VAL A 20 2.34 8.02 4.52
C VAL A 20 2.51 9.33 3.76
N THR A 21 3.47 10.14 4.17
CA THR A 21 3.82 11.39 3.50
C THR A 21 5.25 11.28 2.98
N LEU A 22 5.47 11.76 1.77
CA LEU A 22 6.80 11.81 1.17
C LEU A 22 7.60 12.97 1.79
N THR A 23 8.79 12.68 2.31
CA THR A 23 9.66 13.68 2.95
C THR A 23 10.87 13.97 2.10
N LYS A 24 11.48 15.14 2.29
CA LYS A 24 12.68 15.56 1.56
C LYS A 24 13.95 14.81 1.93
N ASP A 25 13.89 13.97 2.96
CA ASP A 25 15.04 13.29 3.53
C ASP A 25 15.72 12.38 2.49
N GLY A 26 17.01 12.60 2.30
CA GLY A 26 17.81 11.85 1.32
C GLY A 26 17.57 12.22 -0.13
N CYS A 27 16.69 13.18 -0.45
CA CYS A 27 16.49 13.66 -1.81
C CYS A 27 17.73 14.38 -2.34
N VAL A 28 18.05 14.16 -3.61
CA VAL A 28 19.13 14.88 -4.30
C VAL A 28 18.84 16.38 -4.43
N ASP A 29 17.56 16.77 -4.52
CA ASP A 29 17.11 18.16 -4.54
C ASP A 29 15.97 18.39 -3.54
N ALA A 30 16.34 18.42 -2.25
CA ALA A 30 15.39 18.63 -1.16
C ALA A 30 14.60 19.95 -1.31
N SER A 31 15.25 21.03 -1.75
CA SER A 31 14.63 22.35 -1.94
C SER A 31 13.60 22.37 -3.07
N GLY A 32 13.92 21.75 -4.21
CA GLY A 32 13.00 21.62 -5.32
C GLY A 32 11.81 20.75 -4.95
N PHE A 33 12.04 19.68 -4.19
CA PHE A 33 10.95 18.85 -3.68
C PHE A 33 9.99 19.62 -2.75
N GLU A 34 10.50 20.41 -1.80
CA GLU A 34 9.67 21.24 -0.91
C GLU A 34 8.88 22.30 -1.69
N THR A 35 9.53 22.93 -2.67
CA THR A 35 8.87 23.92 -3.54
C THR A 35 7.74 23.27 -4.35
N CYS A 36 8.00 22.08 -4.90
CA CYS A 36 7.03 21.30 -5.64
C CYS A 36 5.84 20.91 -4.74
N GLN A 37 6.09 20.32 -3.56
CA GLN A 37 5.03 19.99 -2.59
C GLN A 37 4.20 21.21 -2.16
N SER A 38 4.84 22.37 -1.99
CA SER A 38 4.13 23.61 -1.66
C SER A 38 3.18 24.04 -2.77
N ALA A 39 3.58 23.87 -4.04
CA ALA A 39 2.72 24.14 -5.19
C ALA A 39 1.55 23.14 -5.27
N VAL A 40 1.83 21.84 -5.03
CA VAL A 40 0.80 20.80 -4.96
C VAL A 40 -0.22 21.12 -3.86
N THR A 41 0.24 21.45 -2.66
CA THR A 41 -0.63 21.80 -1.52
C THR A 41 -1.58 22.96 -1.85
N LYS A 42 -1.08 23.98 -2.55
CA LYS A 42 -1.91 25.12 -3.01
C LYS A 42 -2.96 24.66 -4.03
N LYS A 43 -2.57 23.84 -5.01
CA LYS A 43 -3.46 23.29 -6.03
C LYS A 43 -4.54 22.40 -5.40
N THR A 44 -4.16 21.51 -4.49
CA THR A 44 -5.08 20.63 -3.74
C THR A 44 -6.05 21.44 -2.90
N SER A 45 -5.58 22.46 -2.20
CA SER A 45 -6.44 23.34 -1.40
C SER A 45 -7.47 24.09 -2.27
N ALA A 46 -7.06 24.56 -3.45
CA ALA A 46 -7.95 25.21 -4.40
C ALA A 46 -9.00 24.21 -4.95
N CYS A 47 -8.58 22.98 -5.30
CA CYS A 47 -9.47 21.91 -5.75
C CYS A 47 -10.51 21.55 -4.68
N ILE A 48 -10.07 21.31 -3.43
CA ILE A 48 -10.97 21.02 -2.32
C ILE A 48 -11.94 22.19 -2.07
N GLY A 49 -11.45 23.43 -2.18
CA GLY A 49 -12.27 24.62 -2.07
C GLY A 49 -13.37 24.69 -3.14
N GLN A 50 -13.06 24.29 -4.37
CA GLN A 50 -14.02 24.22 -5.46
C GLN A 50 -15.03 23.08 -5.26
N ALA A 51 -14.56 21.87 -4.98
CA ALA A 51 -15.40 20.71 -4.69
C ALA A 51 -16.42 20.97 -3.57
N LYS A 52 -16.02 21.72 -2.54
CA LYS A 52 -16.91 22.13 -1.45
C LYS A 52 -17.97 23.13 -1.90
N LYS A 53 -17.64 24.08 -2.77
CA LYS A 53 -18.60 25.03 -3.35
C LYS A 53 -19.62 24.30 -4.23
N ASP A 54 -19.15 23.29 -4.96
CA ASP A 54 -19.97 22.51 -5.88
C ASP A 54 -20.75 21.38 -5.17
N GLY A 55 -20.51 21.18 -3.87
CA GLY A 55 -21.15 20.12 -3.07
C GLY A 55 -20.79 18.71 -3.53
N SER A 56 -19.66 18.54 -4.23
CA SER A 56 -19.30 17.31 -4.94
C SER A 56 -18.34 16.44 -4.12
N GLN A 57 -18.84 15.32 -3.59
CA GLN A 57 -17.99 14.33 -2.93
C GLN A 57 -17.06 13.61 -3.91
N THR A 58 -17.52 13.38 -5.15
CA THR A 58 -16.71 12.77 -6.20
C THR A 58 -15.52 13.65 -6.56
N GLU A 59 -15.72 14.96 -6.66
CA GLU A 59 -14.64 15.91 -6.90
C GLU A 59 -13.68 15.97 -5.72
N LEU A 60 -14.19 15.94 -4.48
CA LEU A 60 -13.34 15.90 -3.29
C LEU A 60 -12.40 14.67 -3.29
N LEU A 61 -12.93 13.50 -3.66
CA LEU A 61 -12.13 12.28 -3.81
C LEU A 61 -11.11 12.42 -4.96
N ALA A 62 -11.53 13.00 -6.09
CA ALA A 62 -10.65 13.25 -7.23
C ALA A 62 -9.49 14.20 -6.86
N CYS A 63 -9.74 15.24 -6.04
CA CYS A 63 -8.71 16.13 -5.53
C CYS A 63 -7.65 15.36 -4.73
N GLY A 64 -8.07 14.44 -3.85
CA GLY A 64 -7.14 13.61 -3.07
C GLY A 64 -6.29 12.68 -3.95
N CYS A 65 -6.89 12.12 -5.01
CA CYS A 65 -6.13 11.29 -5.96
C CYS A 65 -5.16 12.10 -6.82
N GLN A 66 -5.57 13.29 -7.25
CA GLN A 66 -4.68 14.18 -7.99
C GLN A 66 -3.52 14.69 -7.11
N ASP A 67 -3.79 15.00 -5.84
CA ASP A 67 -2.77 15.34 -4.86
C ASP A 67 -1.73 14.23 -4.73
N ALA A 68 -2.18 12.98 -4.65
CA ALA A 68 -1.29 11.84 -4.56
C ALA A 68 -0.38 11.73 -5.81
N VAL A 69 -0.97 11.91 -7.00
CA VAL A 69 -0.27 11.90 -8.29
C VAL A 69 0.76 13.01 -8.38
N ASP A 70 0.37 14.23 -8.05
CA ASP A 70 1.26 15.37 -8.14
C ASP A 70 2.45 15.23 -7.16
N ASN A 71 2.19 14.73 -5.94
CA ASN A 71 3.24 14.47 -4.95
C ASN A 71 4.24 13.39 -5.36
N PHE A 72 3.79 12.23 -5.87
CA PHE A 72 4.75 11.22 -6.32
C PHE A 72 5.53 11.67 -7.57
N ASN A 73 4.95 12.54 -8.40
CA ASN A 73 5.65 13.15 -9.54
C ASN A 73 6.71 14.16 -9.08
N CYS A 74 6.42 14.98 -8.06
CA CYS A 74 7.41 15.82 -7.41
C CYS A 74 8.58 14.98 -6.87
N TYR A 75 8.28 13.87 -6.21
CA TYR A 75 9.30 12.97 -5.67
C TYR A 75 10.12 12.30 -6.76
N ALA A 76 9.48 11.84 -7.83
CA ALA A 76 10.16 11.28 -9.00
C ALA A 76 11.12 12.28 -9.65
N ALA A 77 10.81 13.58 -9.64
CA ALA A 77 11.66 14.62 -10.23
C ALA A 77 12.84 15.02 -9.32
N HIS A 78 12.58 15.20 -8.03
CA HIS A 78 13.53 15.82 -7.09
C HIS A 78 14.20 14.84 -6.11
N CYS A 79 13.64 13.63 -5.99
CA CYS A 79 14.06 12.57 -5.08
C CYS A 79 14.24 11.24 -5.83
N TRP A 80 14.64 11.27 -7.11
CA TRP A 80 14.79 10.08 -7.95
C TRP A 80 15.76 9.04 -7.35
N ASN A 81 16.68 9.46 -6.49
CA ASN A 81 17.60 8.56 -5.78
C ASN A 81 16.94 7.81 -4.60
N GLN A 82 15.72 8.16 -4.23
CA GLN A 82 14.95 7.57 -3.12
C GLN A 82 13.68 6.84 -3.57
N VAL A 83 13.34 6.84 -4.86
CA VAL A 83 12.08 6.24 -5.40
C VAL A 83 11.95 4.72 -5.17
N TRP A 84 13.06 4.04 -4.95
CA TRP A 84 13.05 2.61 -4.60
C TRP A 84 12.91 2.35 -3.09
N GLY A 85 13.07 3.39 -2.29
CA GLY A 85 13.01 3.34 -0.84
C GLY A 85 11.61 3.07 -0.29
N CYS A 86 11.56 2.67 0.98
CA CYS A 86 10.31 2.27 1.62
C CYS A 86 9.25 3.34 1.62
N GLN A 87 9.64 4.58 1.90
CA GLN A 87 8.70 5.68 1.95
C GLN A 87 7.94 5.84 0.63
N TYR A 88 8.64 5.79 -0.51
CA TYR A 88 8.00 5.88 -1.81
C TYR A 88 7.11 4.66 -2.08
N GLN A 89 7.60 3.44 -1.82
CA GLN A 89 6.82 2.23 -2.07
C GLN A 89 5.56 2.15 -1.18
N GLU A 90 5.64 2.55 0.09
CA GLU A 90 4.49 2.67 1.01
C GLU A 90 3.48 3.72 0.52
N TYR A 91 3.99 4.87 0.08
CA TYR A 91 3.16 5.94 -0.46
C TYR A 91 2.38 5.48 -1.70
N MET A 92 3.04 4.77 -2.62
CA MET A 92 2.39 4.22 -3.81
C MET A 92 1.36 3.15 -3.45
N VAL A 93 1.62 2.28 -2.47
CA VAL A 93 0.62 1.33 -1.96
C VAL A 93 -0.59 2.06 -1.38
N GLN A 94 -0.39 3.14 -0.63
CA GLN A 94 -1.50 3.96 -0.13
C GLN A 94 -2.29 4.59 -1.27
N TYR A 95 -1.62 5.16 -2.27
CA TYR A 95 -2.27 5.71 -3.47
C TYR A 95 -3.18 4.68 -4.15
N PHE A 96 -2.69 3.46 -4.40
CA PHE A 96 -3.53 2.42 -5.01
C PHE A 96 -4.69 1.94 -4.11
N ARG A 97 -4.57 2.07 -2.79
CA ARG A 97 -5.63 1.71 -1.84
C ARG A 97 -6.71 2.78 -1.74
N THR A 98 -6.34 4.05 -1.79
CA THR A 98 -7.26 5.17 -1.60
C THR A 98 -7.88 5.65 -2.89
N CYS A 99 -7.22 5.43 -4.03
CA CYS A 99 -7.68 5.87 -5.34
C CYS A 99 -8.19 4.72 -6.19
N ALA A 100 -9.52 4.55 -6.22
CA ALA A 100 -10.19 3.49 -7.00
C ALA A 100 -9.91 3.58 -8.52
N ILE A 101 -9.55 4.75 -9.03
CA ILE A 101 -9.19 4.96 -10.45
C ILE A 101 -7.71 4.70 -10.75
N ALA A 102 -6.89 4.44 -9.73
CA ALA A 102 -5.46 4.22 -9.91
C ALA A 102 -5.21 2.96 -10.74
N LYS A 103 -4.34 3.07 -11.74
CA LYS A 103 -3.97 1.98 -12.64
C LYS A 103 -2.47 1.97 -12.85
N GLN A 104 -1.94 0.79 -13.15
CA GLN A 104 -0.58 0.65 -13.64
C GLN A 104 -0.50 0.92 -15.15
N PRO A 105 0.69 1.29 -15.66
CA PRO A 105 1.94 1.54 -14.93
C PRO A 105 1.96 2.91 -14.23
N VAL A 106 2.69 3.00 -13.13
CA VAL A 106 3.07 4.26 -12.46
C VAL A 106 4.58 4.28 -12.28
N PRO A 107 5.23 5.46 -12.21
CA PRO A 107 6.68 5.54 -12.10
C PRO A 107 7.22 4.75 -10.91
N TYR A 108 8.35 4.07 -11.12
CA TYR A 108 9.13 3.43 -10.05
C TYR A 108 8.35 2.46 -9.12
N PHE A 109 7.28 1.84 -9.62
CA PHE A 109 6.48 0.88 -8.85
C PHE A 109 6.05 -0.35 -9.68
N PRO A 110 6.26 -1.58 -9.18
CA PRO A 110 6.98 -1.91 -7.95
C PRO A 110 8.49 -1.69 -8.11
N ALA A 111 9.22 -1.60 -7.00
CA ALA A 111 10.68 -1.59 -7.07
C ALA A 111 11.22 -2.83 -7.83
N PRO A 112 12.27 -2.70 -8.66
CA PRO A 112 12.94 -3.85 -9.26
C PRO A 112 13.63 -4.70 -8.19
N ASN A 113 14.09 -5.89 -8.58
CA ASN A 113 14.95 -6.68 -7.68
C ASN A 113 16.26 -5.93 -7.44
N ASP A 114 16.79 -6.05 -6.23
CA ASP A 114 18.10 -5.51 -5.84
C ASP A 114 18.23 -3.99 -6.03
N ALA A 115 17.11 -3.27 -6.07
CA ALA A 115 17.12 -1.82 -6.21
C ALA A 115 17.85 -1.16 -5.03
N PRO A 116 18.67 -0.13 -5.28
CA PRO A 116 19.39 0.55 -4.22
C PRO A 116 18.40 1.19 -3.24
N ALA A 117 18.74 1.16 -1.95
CA ALA A 117 17.90 1.66 -0.86
C ALA A 117 16.50 1.01 -0.76
N ALA A 118 16.25 -0.11 -1.46
CA ALA A 118 14.99 -0.83 -1.34
C ALA A 118 14.73 -1.30 0.08
N CYS A 119 13.44 -1.38 0.42
CA CYS A 119 13.02 -2.10 1.61
C CYS A 119 13.56 -3.52 1.64
N SER A 120 13.77 -4.04 2.85
CA SER A 120 14.00 -5.46 3.09
C SER A 120 12.94 -6.35 2.44
N CYS A 121 11.74 -5.80 2.22
CA CYS A 121 10.63 -6.46 1.58
C CYS A 121 10.01 -5.58 0.50
N ASN A 122 9.85 -6.12 -0.71
CA ASN A 122 9.31 -5.38 -1.84
C ASN A 122 7.78 -5.20 -1.72
N LEU A 123 7.37 -4.10 -1.09
CA LEU A 123 5.98 -3.79 -0.80
C LEU A 123 5.11 -3.72 -2.06
N GLY A 124 5.64 -3.16 -3.15
CA GLY A 124 4.90 -3.09 -4.40
C GLY A 124 4.58 -4.47 -4.97
N LYS A 125 5.54 -5.40 -4.95
CA LYS A 125 5.30 -6.79 -5.39
C LYS A 125 4.28 -7.52 -4.51
N ILE A 126 4.32 -7.28 -3.20
CA ILE A 126 3.32 -7.86 -2.29
C ILE A 126 1.94 -7.29 -2.56
N PHE A 127 1.83 -5.97 -2.72
CA PHE A 127 0.57 -5.32 -3.02
C PHE A 127 -0.05 -5.84 -4.33
N LEU A 128 0.75 -5.96 -5.39
CA LEU A 128 0.28 -6.48 -6.67
C LEU A 128 -0.11 -7.97 -6.57
N ALA A 129 0.67 -8.79 -5.87
CA ALA A 129 0.33 -10.19 -5.66
C ALA A 129 -0.95 -10.37 -4.83
N PHE A 130 -1.15 -9.53 -3.80
CA PHE A 130 -2.37 -9.53 -2.99
C PHE A 130 -3.60 -9.16 -3.82
N ASN A 131 -3.52 -8.09 -4.63
CA ASN A 131 -4.60 -7.72 -5.54
C ASN A 131 -4.83 -8.77 -6.62
N GLY A 132 -3.78 -9.40 -7.13
CA GLY A 132 -3.88 -10.54 -8.05
C GLY A 132 -4.71 -11.68 -7.43
N ALA A 133 -4.42 -12.07 -6.18
CA ALA A 133 -5.18 -13.10 -5.47
C ALA A 133 -6.66 -12.73 -5.28
N ILE A 134 -6.98 -11.46 -5.02
CA ILE A 134 -8.38 -10.98 -4.94
C ILE A 134 -9.08 -11.10 -6.30
N GLN A 135 -8.40 -10.69 -7.38
CA GLN A 135 -8.96 -10.75 -8.72
C GLN A 135 -9.18 -12.20 -9.17
N GLU A 136 -8.22 -13.09 -8.91
CA GLU A 136 -8.35 -14.53 -9.15
C GLU A 136 -9.52 -15.14 -8.37
N SER A 137 -9.67 -14.77 -7.09
CA SER A 137 -10.80 -15.20 -6.26
C SER A 137 -12.15 -14.74 -6.80
N THR A 138 -12.22 -13.47 -7.25
CA THR A 138 -13.43 -12.90 -7.85
C THR A 138 -13.79 -13.61 -9.16
N GLN A 139 -12.79 -13.89 -10.01
CA GLN A 139 -13.01 -14.65 -11.24
C GLN A 139 -13.37 -16.11 -10.98
N CYS A 140 -12.81 -16.70 -9.92
CA CYS A 140 -13.12 -18.05 -9.48
C CYS A 140 -14.58 -18.14 -9.00
N SER A 141 -15.03 -17.21 -8.16
CA SER A 141 -16.39 -17.18 -7.63
C SER A 141 -17.42 -16.83 -8.70
N SER A 142 -17.13 -15.89 -9.60
CA SER A 142 -18.05 -15.46 -10.66
C SER A 142 -18.32 -16.54 -11.73
N LYS A 143 -17.46 -17.56 -11.80
CA LYS A 143 -17.61 -18.69 -12.74
C LYS A 143 -18.41 -19.85 -12.16
N GLN A 144 -18.82 -19.80 -10.88
CA GLN A 144 -19.63 -20.84 -10.26
C GLN A 144 -21.10 -20.69 -10.69
N ASN A 145 -21.56 -21.60 -11.55
CA ASN A 145 -22.90 -21.55 -12.13
C ASN A 145 -23.54 -22.95 -12.19
N SER A 146 -23.36 -23.76 -11.15
CA SER A 146 -24.08 -25.03 -11.07
C SER A 146 -25.55 -24.78 -10.69
N GLY A 147 -26.44 -25.69 -11.11
CA GLY A 147 -27.85 -25.67 -10.69
C GLY A 147 -28.06 -26.01 -9.20
N ASP A 148 -26.99 -26.37 -8.49
CA ASP A 148 -27.00 -26.70 -7.07
C ASP A 148 -26.39 -25.56 -6.25
N ALA A 149 -27.23 -24.89 -5.47
CA ALA A 149 -26.81 -23.80 -4.61
C ALA A 149 -25.74 -24.23 -3.59
N SER A 150 -25.80 -25.47 -3.08
CA SER A 150 -24.84 -25.98 -2.10
C SER A 150 -23.46 -26.19 -2.70
N ALA A 151 -23.38 -26.71 -3.92
CA ALA A 151 -22.14 -26.86 -4.68
C ALA A 151 -21.50 -25.50 -5.00
N ASN A 152 -22.31 -24.50 -5.39
CA ASN A 152 -21.82 -23.14 -5.63
C ASN A 152 -21.23 -22.51 -4.36
N VAL A 153 -21.90 -22.65 -3.20
CA VAL A 153 -21.38 -22.14 -1.93
C VAL A 153 -20.04 -22.79 -1.58
N GLN A 154 -19.92 -24.11 -1.72
CA GLN A 154 -18.67 -24.82 -1.41
C GLN A 154 -17.52 -24.41 -2.34
N ALA A 155 -17.81 -24.23 -3.63
CA ALA A 155 -16.81 -23.76 -4.60
C ALA A 155 -16.37 -22.31 -4.32
N ILE A 156 -17.30 -21.41 -3.99
CA ILE A 156 -16.98 -20.03 -3.59
C ILE A 156 -16.10 -20.01 -2.33
N GLN A 157 -16.39 -20.86 -1.34
CA GLN A 157 -15.55 -20.99 -0.15
C GLN A 157 -14.14 -21.48 -0.50
N GLY A 158 -14.00 -22.39 -1.47
CA GLY A 158 -12.70 -22.79 -2.03
C GLY A 158 -11.94 -21.61 -2.64
N CYS A 159 -12.59 -20.78 -3.44
CA CYS A 159 -12.00 -19.56 -4.00
C CYS A 159 -11.48 -18.61 -2.91
N ASN A 160 -12.29 -18.38 -1.85
CA ASN A 160 -11.92 -17.54 -0.71
C ASN A 160 -10.70 -18.11 0.04
N CYS A 161 -10.64 -19.43 0.23
CA CYS A 161 -9.48 -20.09 0.87
C CYS A 161 -8.19 -19.89 0.06
N CYS A 162 -8.26 -19.96 -1.27
CA CYS A 162 -7.14 -19.67 -2.15
C CYS A 162 -6.68 -18.21 -2.04
N GLN A 163 -7.62 -17.26 -1.98
CA GLN A 163 -7.30 -15.84 -1.80
C GLN A 163 -6.53 -15.60 -0.51
N VAL A 164 -7.05 -16.12 0.61
CA VAL A 164 -6.47 -15.94 1.95
C VAL A 164 -5.09 -16.59 2.00
N SER A 165 -4.97 -17.83 1.53
CA SER A 165 -3.68 -18.55 1.49
C SER A 165 -2.64 -17.84 0.62
N GLY A 166 -3.06 -17.31 -0.53
CA GLY A 166 -2.22 -16.50 -1.41
C GLY A 166 -1.72 -15.24 -0.72
N ALA A 167 -2.61 -14.50 -0.06
CA ALA A 167 -2.26 -13.30 0.71
C ALA A 167 -1.26 -13.59 1.85
N PHE A 168 -1.54 -14.61 2.68
CA PHE A 168 -0.68 -14.98 3.80
C PHE A 168 0.70 -15.46 3.36
N SER A 169 0.77 -16.22 2.27
CA SER A 169 2.05 -16.70 1.72
C SER A 169 2.98 -15.53 1.35
N ARG A 170 2.43 -14.43 0.83
CA ARG A 170 3.22 -13.24 0.49
C ARG A 170 3.69 -12.46 1.72
N TYR A 171 2.86 -12.41 2.76
CA TYR A 171 3.25 -11.83 4.04
C TYR A 171 4.37 -12.63 4.71
N ILE A 172 4.31 -13.98 4.66
CA ILE A 172 5.36 -14.85 5.20
C ILE A 172 6.67 -14.70 4.41
N SER A 173 6.61 -14.57 3.08
CA SER A 173 7.82 -14.28 2.28
C SER A 173 8.45 -12.94 2.65
N CYS A 174 7.64 -11.94 2.99
CA CYS A 174 8.09 -10.64 3.48
C CYS A 174 8.78 -10.74 4.85
N SER A 175 8.16 -11.44 5.80
CA SER A 175 8.70 -11.60 7.15
C SER A 175 10.02 -12.39 7.12
N LYS A 176 10.12 -13.41 6.25
CA LYS A 176 11.37 -14.13 6.03
C LYS A 176 12.48 -13.22 5.51
N ALA A 177 12.19 -12.36 4.53
CA ALA A 177 13.17 -11.42 3.99
C ALA A 177 13.69 -10.42 5.06
N ILE A 178 12.81 -9.95 5.95
CA ILE A 178 13.19 -9.08 7.08
C ILE A 178 14.13 -9.81 8.05
N LEU A 179 13.82 -11.05 8.41
CA LEU A 179 14.63 -11.86 9.33
C LEU A 179 16.02 -12.19 8.74
N GLU A 180 16.11 -12.44 7.43
CA GLU A 180 17.39 -12.69 6.75
C GLU A 180 18.28 -11.44 6.73
N GLN A 181 17.70 -10.23 6.63
CA GLN A 181 18.45 -8.98 6.72
C GLN A 181 19.00 -8.73 8.13
N GLU A 182 18.19 -8.94 9.17
CA GLU A 182 18.62 -8.84 10.57
C GLU A 182 19.75 -9.84 10.89
N GLY A 183 19.63 -11.09 10.43
CA GLY A 183 20.68 -12.12 10.58
C GLY A 183 21.97 -11.83 9.81
N THR A 184 21.90 -11.05 8.72
CA THR A 184 23.07 -10.61 7.95
C THR A 184 23.70 -9.36 8.57
N ARG A 185 22.89 -8.46 9.11
CA ARG A 185 23.35 -7.29 9.87
C ARG A 185 24.14 -7.73 11.10
N MET A 186 23.63 -8.66 11.91
CA MET A 186 24.34 -9.20 13.07
C MET A 186 25.68 -9.89 12.74
N ARG A 187 25.83 -10.43 11.52
CA ARG A 187 27.09 -11.03 11.06
C ARG A 187 28.12 -10.02 10.57
N ARG A 188 27.72 -8.79 10.23
CA ARG A 188 28.64 -7.70 9.82
C ARG A 188 29.16 -6.84 10.98
N VAL A 189 28.64 -7.03 12.20
CA VAL A 189 29.11 -6.35 13.43
C VAL A 189 30.06 -7.26 14.25
N LYS A 190 30.55 -8.35 13.65
CA LYS A 190 31.63 -9.19 14.17
C LYS A 190 32.80 -9.11 13.21
#